data_AF-B1PH55-F1
#
_entry.id   AF-B1PH55-F1
#
_cell.length_a   1.000
_cell.length_b   1.000
_cell.length_c   1.000
_cell.angle_alpha   90.00
_cell.angle_beta   90.00
_cell.angle_gamma   90.00
#
_symmetry.space_group_name_H-M   'P 1'
#
loop_
_entity.id
_entity.type
_entity.pdbx_description
1 polymer ?
#
loop_
_entity_poly.entity_id
_entity_poly.type
_entity_poly.pdbx_seq_one_letter_code
_entity_poly.pdbx_strand_id
1 'polypeptide(L)' 'AAVINPPQSCILAIGTTTKQLVADPDSLKGVKEVNMLTVTLSADHRVVDGAVAARWLQHFRDYMEDPSNMVL' A
#
# COMPACT_ATOMS: atom_id res chain seq x y z
N ALA A 1 3.68 -1.39 12.50
CA ALA A 1 4.93 -1.86 11.86
C ALA A 1 5.26 -3.25 12.38
N ALA A 2 5.84 -4.11 11.54
CA ALA A 2 6.30 -5.45 11.94
C ALA A 2 7.83 -5.51 12.04
N VAL A 3 8.37 -6.49 12.77
CA VAL A 3 9.82 -6.72 12.90
C VAL A 3 10.26 -7.74 11.84
N ILE A 4 11.35 -7.44 11.13
CA ILE A 4 11.87 -8.31 10.08
C ILE A 4 12.33 -9.64 10.69
N ASN A 5 11.92 -10.76 10.08
CA ASN A 5 12.37 -12.09 10.48
C ASN A 5 13.70 -12.41 9.78
N PRO A 6 14.83 -12.55 10.52
CA PRO A 6 16.09 -12.93 9.90
C PRO A 6 15.97 -14.30 9.20
N PRO A 7 16.63 -14.52 8.04
CA PRO A 7 17.59 -13.64 7.34
C PRO A 7 16.95 -12.72 6.28
N GLN A 8 15.65 -12.44 6.33
CA GLN A 8 14.97 -11.59 5.35
C GLN A 8 15.38 -10.12 5.49
N SER A 9 15.17 -9.32 4.45
CA SER A 9 15.49 -7.88 4.45
C SER A 9 14.28 -6.96 4.58
N CYS A 10 13.06 -7.50 4.44
CA CYS A 10 11.82 -6.73 4.50
C CYS A 10 10.70 -7.55 5.15
N ILE A 11 9.75 -6.86 5.77
CA ILE A 11 8.46 -7.44 6.19
C ILE A 11 7.34 -6.41 5.99
N LEU A 12 6.16 -6.88 5.57
CA LEU A 12 4.99 -6.06 5.33
C LEU A 12 3.95 -6.27 6.44
N ALA A 13 3.42 -5.19 6.99
CA ALA A 13 2.28 -5.20 7.90
C ALA A 13 1.08 -4.54 7.20
N ILE A 14 -0.04 -5.26 7.11
CA ILE A 14 -1.27 -4.78 6.50
C ILE A 14 -2.30 -4.57 7.61
N GLY A 15 -2.82 -3.35 7.71
CA GLY A 15 -3.88 -2.99 8.64
C GLY A 15 -5.26 -3.42 8.13
N THR A 16 -6.23 -3.43 9.04
CA THR A 16 -7.63 -3.68 8.71
C THR A 16 -8.17 -2.65 7.73
N THR A 17 -9.06 -3.10 6.84
CA THR A 17 -9.77 -2.22 5.91
C THR A 17 -10.83 -1.38 6.64
N THR A 18 -10.89 -0.09 6.34
CA THR A 18 -11.85 0.87 6.88
C THR A 18 -12.56 1.60 5.75
N LYS A 19 -13.81 2.01 5.97
CA LYS A 19 -14.58 2.80 5.02
C LYS A 19 -14.26 4.29 5.23
N GLN A 20 -13.89 4.99 4.17
CA GLN A 20 -13.62 6.43 4.20
C GLN A 20 -14.41 7.15 3.11
N LEU A 21 -14.84 8.36 3.41
CA LEU A 21 -15.45 9.25 2.42
C LEU A 21 -14.35 10.07 1.76
N VAL A 22 -14.26 9.97 0.43
CA VAL A 22 -13.33 10.77 -0.38
C VAL A 22 -14.13 11.64 -1.34
N ALA A 23 -13.59 12.81 -1.66
CA ALA A 23 -14.20 13.70 -2.63
C ALA A 23 -14.28 13.01 -4.00
N ASP A 24 -15.44 13.10 -4.63
CA ASP A 24 -15.66 12.58 -5.98
C ASP A 24 -16.48 13.60 -6.78
N PRO A 25 -15.85 14.34 -7.70
CA PRO A 25 -16.52 15.31 -8.55
C PRO A 25 -17.63 14.70 -9.43
N ASP A 26 -17.54 13.40 -9.72
CA ASP A 26 -18.48 12.70 -10.59
C ASP A 26 -19.67 12.12 -9.80
N SER A 27 -19.59 12.12 -8.46
CA SER A 27 -20.69 11.71 -7.59
C SER A 27 -21.71 12.84 -7.42
N LEU A 28 -23.01 12.52 -7.54
CA LEU A 28 -24.11 13.45 -7.26
C LEU A 28 -24.05 14.09 -5.86
N LYS A 29 -23.37 13.43 -4.91
CA LYS A 29 -23.19 13.91 -3.54
C LYS A 29 -21.85 14.63 -3.31
N GLY A 30 -21.00 14.74 -4.33
CA GLY A 30 -19.65 15.30 -4.26
C GLY A 30 -18.64 14.44 -3.48
N VAL A 31 -19.06 13.28 -2.96
CA VAL A 31 -18.24 12.34 -2.21
C VAL A 31 -18.61 10.90 -2.59
N LYS A 32 -17.65 9.99 -2.46
CA LYS A 32 -17.85 8.54 -2.54
C LYS A 32 -17.28 7.84 -1.32
N GLU A 33 -17.84 6.69 -0.98
CA GLU A 33 -17.29 5.79 0.03
C GLU A 33 -16.29 4.84 -0.62
N VAL A 34 -15.08 4.76 -0.06
CA VAL A 34 -14.01 3.86 -0.51
C VAL A 34 -13.50 3.01 0.64
N ASN A 35 -13.02 1.82 0.31
CA ASN A 35 -12.32 0.95 1.24
C ASN A 35 -10.85 1.34 1.26
N MET A 36 -10.35 1.79 2.41
CA MET A 36 -8.97 2.19 2.63
C MET A 36 -8.30 1.20 3.59
N LEU A 37 -7.05 0.84 3.27
CA LEU A 37 -6.20 0.01 4.13
C LEU A 37 -4.84 0.68 4.27
N THR A 38 -4.22 0.54 5.44
CA THR A 38 -2.88 1.06 5.71
C THR A 38 -1.86 -0.05 5.59
N VAL A 39 -0.80 0.17 4.83
CA VAL A 39 0.32 -0.78 4.68
C VAL A 39 1.59 -0.14 5.21
N THR A 40 2.36 -0.92 5.96
CA THR A 40 3.67 -0.50 6.48
C THR A 40 4.74 -1.51 6.09
N LEU A 41 5.76 -1.06 5.37
CA LEU A 41 6.94 -1.84 5.02
C LEU A 41 8.06 -1.52 6.02
N SER A 42 8.55 -2.54 6.72
CA SER A 42 9.81 -2.46 7.46
C SER A 42 10.93 -3.01 6.57
N ALA A 43 12.01 -2.25 6.40
CA ALA A 43 13.13 -2.62 5.53
C ALA A 43 14.49 -2.44 6.24
N ASP A 44 15.41 -3.38 5.99
CA ASP A 44 16.80 -3.28 6.43
C ASP A 44 17.55 -2.32 5.51
N HIS A 45 17.91 -1.15 6.05
CA HIS A 45 18.55 -0.08 5.30
C HIS A 45 19.97 -0.41 4.81
N ARG A 46 20.57 -1.51 5.29
CA ARG A 46 21.86 -2.00 4.77
C ARG A 46 21.73 -2.58 3.35
N VAL A 47 20.53 -3.03 2.99
CA VAL A 47 20.24 -3.72 1.72
C VAL A 47 19.25 -2.93 0.86
N VAL A 48 18.27 -2.27 1.48
CA VAL A 48 17.19 -1.56 0.79
C VAL A 48 17.16 -0.10 1.24
N ASP A 49 17.41 0.83 0.31
CA ASP A 49 17.25 2.25 0.59
C ASP A 49 15.79 2.71 0.55
N GLY A 50 15.53 3.92 1.05
CA GLY A 50 14.18 4.50 1.08
C GLY A 50 13.55 4.70 -0.30
N ALA A 51 14.34 4.97 -1.35
CA ALA A 51 13.81 5.19 -2.70
C ALA A 51 13.38 3.87 -3.36
N VAL A 52 14.10 2.78 -3.11
CA VAL A 52 13.71 1.42 -3.52
C VAL A 52 12.45 1.00 -2.76
N ALA A 53 12.41 1.22 -1.44
CA ALA A 53 11.24 0.88 -0.62
C ALA A 53 9.98 1.66 -1.06
N ALA A 54 10.11 2.96 -1.34
CA ALA A 54 9.00 3.80 -1.81
C ALA A 54 8.49 3.35 -3.18
N ARG A 55 9.39 3.06 -4.13
CA ARG A 55 9.00 2.54 -5.45
C ARG A 55 8.30 1.18 -5.35
N TRP A 56 8.79 0.29 -4.48
CA TRP A 56 8.15 -0.99 -4.24
C TRP A 56 6.72 -0.82 -3.69
N LEU A 57 6.53 0.06 -2.70
CA LEU A 57 5.21 0.37 -2.15
C LEU A 57 4.28 1.01 -3.16
N GLN A 58 4.80 1.84 -4.08
CA GLN A 58 4.02 2.42 -5.16
C GLN A 58 3.49 1.34 -6.10
N HIS A 59 4.35 0.44 -6.57
CA HIS A 59 3.91 -0.68 -7.40
C HIS A 59 2.92 -1.60 -6.66
N PHE A 60 3.18 -1.89 -5.39
CA PHE A 60 2.24 -2.64 -4.56
C PHE A 60 0.85 -1.97 -4.52
N ARG A 61 0.82 -0.65 -4.30
CA ARG A 61 -0.43 0.13 -4.31
C ARG A 61 -1.13 0.05 -5.67
N ASP A 62 -0.40 0.27 -6.76
CA ASP A 62 -0.97 0.28 -8.11
C ASP A 62 -1.60 -1.07 -8.49
N TYR A 63 -0.95 -2.18 -8.12
CA TYR A 63 -1.51 -3.52 -8.32
C TYR A 63 -2.72 -3.82 -7.44
N MET A 64 -2.76 -3.28 -6.21
CA MET A 64 -3.88 -3.47 -5.30
C MET A 64 -5.09 -2.60 -5.65
N GLU A 65 -4.87 -1.40 -6.19
CA GLU A 65 -5.92 -0.48 -6.62
C GLU A 65 -6.53 -0.91 -7.97
N ASP A 66 -5.73 -1.48 -8.87
CA ASP A 66 -6.20 -2.07 -10.13
C ASP A 66 -5.58 -3.46 -10.35
N PRO A 67 -6.29 -4.53 -9.96
CA PRO A 67 -5.82 -5.91 -10.11
C PRO A 67 -5.56 -6.34 -11.56
N SER A 68 -6.10 -5.61 -12.56
CA SER A 68 -5.86 -5.89 -13.98
C SER A 68 -4.38 -5.77 -14.33
N ASN A 69 -3.65 -4.90 -13.62
CA ASN A 69 -2.21 -4.72 -13.77
C ASN A 69 -1.37 -5.94 -13.33
N MET A 70 -1.97 -6.91 -12.62
CA MET A 70 -1.29 -8.16 -12.26
C MET A 70 -1.31 -9.21 -13.38
N VAL A 71 -2.14 -9.02 -14.42
CA VAL A 71 -2.23 -9.93 -15.56
C VAL A 71 -1.14 -9.55 -16.58
N LEU A 72 -0.33 -10.55 -16.97
CA LEU A 72 0.76 -10.43 -17.93
C LEU A 72 0.27 -10.54 -19.38
#